data_AF-A0AAN0IVS9-F1
#
_entry.id   AF-A0AAN0IVS9-F1
#
_cell.length_a   1.000
_cell.length_b   1.000
_cell.length_c   1.000
_cell.angle_alpha   90.00
_cell.angle_beta   90.00
_cell.angle_gamma   90.00
#
_symmetry.space_group_name_H-M   'P 1'
#
loop_
_entity.id
_entity.type
_entity.pdbx_description
1 polymer ?
#
loop_
_entity_poly.entity_id
_entity_poly.type
_entity_poly.pdbx_seq_one_letter_code
_entity_poly.pdbx_strand_id
1 'polypeptide(L)'
;MNAATSVAHTTDIWTSCQTKSYCCVTTHLINGDWELKSYLLETFHFCLDHTAANISMELQRVVESWNIQDKIVCVVTDNAANMVAAISSTRWRHLPCFAHSLNVVVQNSIKSDPELFAVQTKCKNVVSHFHRSVKSTEKLGEIQLQLSLPEHKLVQDVSTRWISTYIMLERFYEQFEAITTTLCLVNQNDLCLKADGKDNSRALQLLKQFLEATENISGQAYVSISMIVPLTKILQQHCSSLYRANPSSVLTGSLNSELNNRFTSIETHYVTAVSTLLDPRLKKIPSLTRQPLATQ
;
A
#
# COMPACT_ATOMS: atom_id res chain seq x y z
N MET A 1 -19.79 15.83 16.46
CA MET A 1 -18.65 15.51 17.36
C MET A 1 -19.09 15.29 18.81
N ASN A 2 -19.80 16.22 19.45
CA ASN A 2 -20.19 16.08 20.87
C ASN A 2 -20.99 14.82 21.21
N ALA A 3 -21.87 14.37 20.31
CA ALA A 3 -22.68 13.15 20.49
C ALA A 3 -21.91 11.83 20.28
N ALA A 4 -20.68 11.87 19.75
CA ALA A 4 -19.88 10.65 19.57
C ALA A 4 -19.35 10.17 20.93
N THR A 5 -19.46 8.87 21.20
CA THR A 5 -18.94 8.21 22.40
C THR A 5 -17.49 7.76 22.25
N SER A 6 -17.06 7.48 21.02
CA SER A 6 -15.73 7.00 20.69
C SER A 6 -15.35 7.43 19.28
N VAL A 7 -14.07 7.74 19.08
CA VAL A 7 -13.51 8.15 17.79
C VAL A 7 -12.17 7.47 17.53
N ALA A 8 -11.90 7.15 16.28
CA ALA A 8 -10.56 6.75 15.82
C ALA A 8 -9.98 7.86 14.94
N HIS A 9 -8.66 7.98 14.90
CA HIS A 9 -7.99 8.95 14.04
C HIS A 9 -7.13 8.28 12.99
N THR A 10 -7.05 8.89 11.82
CA THR A 10 -5.95 8.67 10.88
C THR A 10 -5.16 9.97 10.79
N THR A 11 -3.84 9.85 10.75
CA THR A 11 -2.96 11.01 10.56
C THR A 11 -1.86 10.68 9.58
N ASP A 12 -1.55 11.66 8.75
CA ASP A 12 -0.54 11.57 7.71
C ASP A 12 0.26 12.88 7.70
N ILE A 13 1.58 12.75 7.59
CA ILE A 13 2.50 13.87 7.39
C ILE A 13 3.16 13.70 6.03
N TRP A 14 2.96 14.66 5.14
CA TRP A 14 3.54 14.62 3.80
C TRP A 14 4.19 15.94 3.41
N THR A 15 5.17 15.83 2.52
CA THR A 15 5.83 16.99 1.93
C THR A 15 5.19 17.32 0.57
N SER A 16 4.72 18.55 0.43
CA SER A 16 4.17 19.08 -0.82
C SER A 16 5.25 19.32 -1.90
N CYS A 17 4.82 19.54 -3.15
CA CYS A 17 5.72 19.89 -4.25
C CYS A 17 6.47 21.23 -4.04
N GLN A 18 5.99 22.08 -3.12
CA GLN A 18 6.65 23.31 -2.71
C GLN A 18 7.61 23.09 -1.51
N THR A 19 7.99 21.84 -1.24
CA THR A 19 8.88 21.43 -0.13
C THR A 19 8.38 21.86 1.25
N LYS A 20 7.07 22.06 1.40
CA LYS A 20 6.41 22.35 2.68
C LYS A 20 5.77 21.11 3.26
N SER A 21 5.94 20.89 4.56
CA SER A 21 5.35 19.77 5.28
C SER A 21 3.95 20.11 5.77
N TYR A 22 3.01 19.19 5.62
CA TYR A 22 1.65 19.32 6.13
C TYR A 22 1.30 18.09 6.95
N CYS A 23 0.50 18.29 7.98
CA CYS A 23 -0.09 17.23 8.77
C CYS A 23 -1.62 17.30 8.65
N CYS A 24 -2.23 16.14 8.42
CA CYS A 24 -3.67 15.97 8.43
C CYS A 24 -4.08 15.13 9.64
N VAL A 25 -5.15 15.55 10.29
CA VAL A 25 -5.83 14.74 11.31
C VAL A 25 -7.28 14.54 10.87
N THR A 26 -7.61 13.30 10.55
CA THR A 26 -8.98 12.90 10.22
C THR A 26 -9.54 12.06 11.35
N THR A 27 -10.79 12.30 11.73
CA THR A 27 -11.51 11.48 12.71
C THR A 27 -12.54 10.60 12.02
N HIS A 28 -12.72 9.40 12.56
CA HIS A 28 -13.66 8.39 12.08
C HIS A 28 -14.55 7.96 13.25
N LEU A 29 -15.85 7.92 13.00
CA LEU A 29 -16.86 7.52 13.98
C LEU A 29 -18.03 6.83 13.29
N ILE A 30 -18.80 6.07 14.06
CA ILE A 30 -20.09 5.53 13.63
C ILE A 30 -21.17 6.41 14.27
N ASN A 31 -22.08 6.97 13.47
CA ASN A 31 -23.18 7.79 13.97
C ASN A 31 -24.34 6.93 14.51
N GLY A 32 -25.39 7.57 15.02
CA GLY A 32 -26.57 6.87 15.56
C GLY A 32 -27.31 6.00 14.54
N ASP A 33 -27.15 6.29 13.24
CA ASP A 33 -27.76 5.56 12.12
C ASP A 33 -26.87 4.40 11.63
N TRP A 34 -25.83 4.04 12.39
CA TRP A 34 -24.86 2.99 12.04
C TRP A 34 -24.06 3.26 10.76
N GLU A 35 -23.90 4.53 10.39
CA GLU A 35 -23.10 4.94 9.26
C GLU A 35 -21.68 5.34 9.69
N LEU A 36 -20.68 4.83 8.98
CA LEU A 36 -19.31 5.30 9.12
C LEU A 36 -19.20 6.72 8.56
N LYS A 37 -18.77 7.66 9.40
CA LYS A 37 -18.49 9.04 9.03
C LYS A 37 -17.02 9.36 9.27
N SER A 38 -16.43 10.08 8.31
CA SER A 38 -15.07 10.57 8.37
C SER A 38 -15.09 12.08 8.26
N TYR A 39 -14.42 12.78 9.19
CA TYR A 39 -14.33 14.23 9.21
C TYR A 39 -12.88 14.66 9.29
N LEU A 40 -12.45 15.50 8.35
CA LEU A 40 -11.18 16.20 8.44
C LEU A 40 -11.27 17.21 9.57
N LEU A 41 -10.50 17.03 10.64
CA LEU A 41 -10.47 17.95 11.77
C LEU A 41 -9.62 19.18 11.43
N GLU A 42 -8.41 18.93 10.95
CA GLU A 42 -7.48 19.99 10.57
C GLU A 42 -6.48 19.46 9.52
N THR A 43 -6.11 20.32 8.58
CA THR A 43 -4.88 20.20 7.80
C THR A 43 -4.07 21.46 8.06
N PHE A 44 -2.89 21.29 8.63
CA PHE A 44 -2.05 22.42 9.02
C PHE A 44 -0.64 22.28 8.47
N HIS A 45 -0.02 23.43 8.24
CA HIS A 45 1.39 23.49 7.84
C HIS A 45 2.25 23.12 9.06
N PHE A 46 3.06 22.08 8.92
CA PHE A 46 3.93 21.60 9.99
C PHE A 46 5.28 22.33 9.88
N CYS A 47 5.38 23.48 10.55
CA CYS A 47 6.56 24.35 10.50
C CYS A 47 7.74 23.88 11.37
N LEU A 48 7.51 22.90 12.25
CA LEU A 48 8.49 22.45 13.23
C LEU A 48 9.28 21.26 12.70
N ASP A 49 10.41 20.95 13.35
CA ASP A 49 11.10 19.68 13.13
C ASP A 49 10.16 18.52 13.44
N HIS A 50 10.19 17.47 12.60
CA HIS A 50 9.34 16.28 12.73
C HIS A 50 9.76 15.36 13.88
N THR A 51 10.08 15.93 15.05
CA THR A 51 10.39 15.16 16.26
C THR A 51 9.11 14.57 16.85
N ALA A 52 9.24 13.44 17.55
CA ALA A 52 8.10 12.81 18.21
C ALA A 52 7.36 13.75 19.18
N ALA A 53 8.10 14.62 19.88
CA ALA A 53 7.55 15.59 20.82
C ALA A 53 6.69 16.66 20.12
N ASN A 54 7.20 17.24 19.03
CA ASN A 54 6.47 18.26 18.27
C ASN A 54 5.21 17.68 17.62
N ILE A 55 5.31 16.47 17.05
CA ILE A 55 4.18 15.77 16.45
C ILE A 55 3.10 15.51 17.51
N SER A 56 3.49 14.97 18.67
CA SER A 56 2.55 14.69 19.78
C SER A 56 1.84 15.95 20.27
N MET A 57 2.58 17.05 20.40
CA MET A 57 2.05 18.35 20.81
C MET A 57 0.99 18.88 19.83
N GLU A 58 1.30 18.88 18.53
CA GLU A 58 0.36 19.35 17.50
C GLU A 58 -0.89 18.46 17.41
N LEU A 59 -0.72 17.13 17.50
CA LEU A 59 -1.87 16.22 17.51
C LEU A 59 -2.78 16.45 18.73
N GLN A 60 -2.19 16.68 19.92
CA GLN A 60 -2.94 17.02 21.13
C GLN A 60 -3.69 18.34 20.99
N ARG A 61 -3.03 19.39 20.48
CA ARG A 61 -3.66 20.69 20.18
C ARG A 61 -4.91 20.53 19.31
N VAL A 62 -4.80 19.74 18.23
CA VAL A 62 -5.94 19.51 17.33
C VAL A 62 -7.08 18.85 18.10
N VAL A 63 -6.86 17.75 18.81
CA VAL A 63 -7.97 17.02 19.47
C VAL A 63 -8.57 17.78 20.66
N GLU A 64 -7.78 18.61 21.35
CA GLU A 64 -8.23 19.52 22.40
C GLU A 64 -9.15 20.62 21.85
N SER A 65 -8.79 21.22 20.71
CA SER A 65 -9.63 22.24 20.06
C SER A 65 -11.04 21.73 19.70
N TRP A 66 -11.16 20.41 19.52
CA TRP A 66 -12.40 19.72 19.21
C TRP A 66 -13.06 19.06 20.43
N ASN A 67 -12.45 19.14 21.62
CA ASN A 67 -12.92 18.52 22.88
C ASN A 67 -13.22 17.01 22.75
N ILE A 68 -12.31 16.26 22.14
CA ILE A 68 -12.47 14.81 21.89
C ILE A 68 -11.33 13.94 22.41
N GLN A 69 -10.36 14.52 23.12
CA GLN A 69 -9.16 13.84 23.62
C GLN A 69 -9.47 12.55 24.42
N ASP A 70 -10.55 12.55 25.21
CA ASP A 70 -10.93 11.41 26.05
C ASP A 70 -11.74 10.34 25.30
N LYS A 71 -12.08 10.59 24.03
CA LYS A 71 -12.90 9.70 23.19
C LYS A 71 -12.06 8.86 22.24
N ILE A 72 -10.74 9.07 22.22
CA ILE A 72 -9.83 8.49 21.23
C ILE A 72 -9.55 7.03 21.58
N VAL A 73 -10.03 6.11 20.74
CA VAL A 73 -9.81 4.66 20.94
C VAL A 73 -8.55 4.16 20.22
N CYS A 74 -8.16 4.81 19.13
CA CYS A 74 -7.04 4.41 18.31
C CYS A 74 -6.60 5.53 17.36
N VAL A 75 -5.30 5.58 17.05
CA VAL A 75 -4.71 6.43 16.01
C VAL A 75 -3.92 5.58 15.03
N VAL A 76 -4.25 5.73 13.75
CA VAL A 76 -3.60 5.05 12.62
C VAL A 76 -2.62 5.99 11.94
N THR A 77 -1.37 5.54 11.75
CA THR A 77 -0.31 6.32 11.10
C THR A 77 0.46 5.46 10.09
N ASP A 78 1.28 6.10 9.24
CA ASP A 78 2.17 5.46 8.26
C ASP A 78 3.34 4.64 8.86
N ASN A 79 3.40 4.48 10.19
CA ASN A 79 4.45 3.75 10.91
C ASN A 79 5.86 4.39 10.82
N ALA A 80 5.97 5.66 10.43
CA ALA A 80 7.24 6.39 10.55
C ALA A 80 7.69 6.45 12.03
N ALA A 81 8.98 6.24 12.31
CA ALA A 81 9.50 6.11 13.68
C ALA A 81 9.09 7.26 14.60
N ASN A 82 9.11 8.49 14.09
CA ASN A 82 8.71 9.68 14.85
C ASN A 82 7.20 9.72 15.11
N MET A 83 6.37 9.24 14.18
CA MET A 83 4.92 9.10 14.39
C MET A 83 4.61 8.06 15.45
N VAL A 84 5.25 6.88 15.38
CA VAL A 84 5.09 5.81 16.37
C VAL A 84 5.48 6.31 17.76
N ALA A 85 6.64 6.95 17.88
CA ALA A 85 7.11 7.54 19.14
C ALA A 85 6.18 8.65 19.64
N ALA A 86 5.64 9.49 18.76
CA ALA A 86 4.69 10.55 19.12
C ALA A 86 3.42 9.95 19.74
N ILE A 87 2.77 9.00 19.06
CA ILE A 87 1.56 8.36 19.60
C ILE A 87 1.87 7.57 20.89
N SER A 88 3.02 6.92 20.96
CA SER A 88 3.44 6.18 22.16
C SER A 88 3.68 7.08 23.39
N SER A 89 3.98 8.36 23.17
CA SER A 89 4.07 9.37 24.25
C SER A 89 2.70 9.82 24.78
N THR A 90 1.62 9.46 24.07
CA THR A 90 0.24 9.73 24.48
C THR A 90 -0.38 8.52 25.17
N ARG A 91 -1.63 8.65 25.63
CA ARG A 91 -2.43 7.50 26.11
C ARG A 91 -3.19 6.78 25.00
N TRP A 92 -3.02 7.19 23.74
CA TRP A 92 -3.76 6.64 22.62
C TRP A 92 -3.14 5.33 22.13
N ARG A 93 -4.00 4.40 21.70
CA ARG A 93 -3.53 3.17 21.08
C ARG A 93 -3.08 3.45 19.65
N HIS A 94 -1.82 3.14 19.34
CA HIS A 94 -1.31 3.18 17.98
C HIS A 94 -1.72 1.93 17.19
N LEU A 95 -2.11 2.11 15.92
CA LEU A 95 -2.25 1.03 14.96
C LEU A 95 -1.46 1.39 13.68
N PRO A 96 -0.51 0.58 13.23
CA PRO A 96 0.21 0.86 12.00
C PRO A 96 -0.71 0.72 10.78
N CYS A 97 -0.53 1.59 9.79
CA CYS A 97 -1.27 1.54 8.53
C CYS A 97 -0.92 0.26 7.76
N PHE A 98 -1.92 -0.62 7.61
CA PHE A 98 -1.76 -1.89 6.90
C PHE A 98 -1.34 -1.71 5.44
N ALA A 99 -1.95 -0.76 4.71
CA ALA A 99 -1.60 -0.45 3.33
C ALA A 99 -0.15 0.02 3.18
N HIS A 100 0.32 0.87 4.10
CA HIS A 100 1.71 1.30 4.12
C HIS A 100 2.66 0.13 4.43
N SER A 101 2.32 -0.72 5.40
CA SER A 101 3.11 -1.92 5.70
C SER A 101 3.21 -2.86 4.50
N LEU A 102 2.12 -3.11 3.78
CA LEU A 102 2.14 -3.90 2.53
C LEU A 102 2.99 -3.24 1.44
N ASN A 103 2.91 -1.91 1.31
CA ASN A 103 3.77 -1.17 0.38
C ASN A 103 5.25 -1.42 0.66
N VAL A 104 5.66 -1.37 1.92
CA VAL A 104 7.05 -1.63 2.30
C VAL A 104 7.45 -3.08 2.02
N VAL A 105 6.59 -4.05 2.35
CA VAL A 105 6.82 -5.48 2.03
C VAL A 105 7.15 -5.64 0.56
N VAL A 106 6.27 -5.16 -0.33
CA VAL A 106 6.43 -5.39 -1.77
C VAL A 106 7.64 -4.63 -2.32
N GLN A 107 7.83 -3.37 -1.93
CA GLN A 107 8.96 -2.56 -2.40
C GLN A 107 10.31 -3.17 -1.98
N ASN A 108 10.43 -3.63 -0.73
CA ASN A 108 11.64 -4.31 -0.26
C ASN A 108 11.88 -5.60 -1.02
N SER A 109 10.82 -6.38 -1.27
CA SER A 109 10.96 -7.64 -1.99
C SER A 109 11.33 -7.47 -3.46
N ILE A 110 10.78 -6.47 -4.15
CA ILE A 110 11.20 -6.12 -5.51
C ILE A 110 12.69 -5.72 -5.53
N LYS A 111 13.13 -4.88 -4.58
CA LYS A 111 14.54 -4.45 -4.50
C LYS A 111 15.51 -5.59 -4.18
N SER A 112 15.05 -6.60 -3.43
CA SER A 112 15.88 -7.75 -3.08
C SER A 112 16.09 -8.73 -4.23
N ASP A 113 15.24 -8.69 -5.26
CA ASP A 113 15.36 -9.50 -6.47
C ASP A 113 16.07 -8.69 -7.57
N PRO A 114 17.36 -8.97 -7.87
CA PRO A 114 18.14 -8.15 -8.79
C PRO A 114 17.59 -8.13 -10.22
N GLU A 115 16.99 -9.24 -10.67
CA GLU A 115 16.45 -9.36 -12.02
C GLU A 115 15.18 -8.52 -12.16
N LEU A 116 14.25 -8.67 -11.21
CA LEU A 116 13.02 -7.88 -11.21
C LEU A 116 13.31 -6.39 -10.97
N PHE A 117 14.27 -6.05 -10.12
CA PHE A 117 14.67 -4.66 -9.90
C PHE A 117 15.30 -4.02 -11.15
N ALA A 118 16.11 -4.77 -11.90
CA ALA A 118 16.68 -4.31 -13.16
C ALA A 118 15.58 -4.08 -14.22
N VAL A 119 14.61 -4.98 -14.30
CA VAL A 119 13.41 -4.83 -15.15
C VAL A 119 12.63 -3.59 -14.76
N GLN A 120 12.29 -3.42 -13.47
CA GLN A 120 11.57 -2.26 -12.96
C GLN A 120 12.27 -0.96 -13.35
N THR A 121 13.60 -0.90 -13.18
CA THR A 121 14.42 0.27 -13.52
C THR A 121 14.39 0.58 -15.01
N LYS A 122 14.51 -0.44 -15.87
CA LYS A 122 14.41 -0.27 -17.33
C LYS A 122 13.03 0.20 -17.76
N CYS A 123 11.96 -0.39 -17.22
CA CYS A 123 10.60 0.04 -17.50
C CYS A 123 10.41 1.53 -17.16
N LYS A 124 10.92 2.00 -16.02
CA LYS A 124 10.88 3.44 -15.66
C LYS A 124 11.56 4.33 -16.71
N ASN A 125 12.72 3.90 -17.21
CA ASN A 125 13.46 4.67 -18.22
C ASN A 125 12.69 4.72 -19.55
N VAL A 126 12.10 3.60 -19.97
CA VAL A 126 11.27 3.53 -21.17
C VAL A 126 10.05 4.45 -21.04
N VAL A 127 9.30 4.35 -19.94
CA VAL A 127 8.12 5.22 -19.72
C VAL A 127 8.53 6.69 -19.70
N SER A 128 9.64 7.02 -19.04
CA SER A 128 10.18 8.38 -19.02
C SER A 128 10.54 8.90 -20.42
N HIS A 129 11.07 8.05 -21.29
CA HIS A 129 11.36 8.41 -22.68
C HIS A 129 10.08 8.77 -23.44
N PHE A 130 9.05 7.92 -23.38
CA PHE A 130 7.77 8.18 -24.04
C PHE A 130 7.09 9.44 -23.50
N HIS A 131 7.08 9.65 -22.18
CA HIS A 131 6.51 10.87 -21.58
C HIS A 131 7.22 12.16 -22.00
N ARG A 132 8.50 12.10 -22.38
CA ARG A 132 9.28 13.26 -22.85
C ARG A 132 9.25 13.45 -24.37
N SER A 133 8.95 12.40 -25.13
CA SER A 133 9.03 12.39 -26.59
C SER A 133 7.63 12.26 -27.21
N VAL A 134 7.10 13.38 -27.71
CA VAL A 134 5.84 13.41 -28.47
C VAL A 134 5.92 12.49 -29.68
N LYS A 135 7.01 12.59 -30.46
CA LYS A 135 7.26 11.74 -31.64
C LYS A 135 7.21 10.26 -31.32
N SER A 136 7.85 9.83 -30.23
CA SER A 136 7.83 8.41 -29.84
C SER A 136 6.45 7.98 -29.36
N THR A 137 5.71 8.85 -28.68
CA THR A 137 4.35 8.56 -28.21
C THR A 137 3.35 8.45 -29.35
N GLU A 138 3.40 9.35 -30.34
CA GLU A 138 2.58 9.25 -31.56
C GLU A 138 2.90 7.96 -32.31
N LYS A 139 4.19 7.65 -32.46
CA LYS A 139 4.61 6.41 -33.12
C LYS A 139 4.16 5.16 -32.39
N LEU A 140 4.14 5.18 -31.05
CA LEU A 140 3.60 4.09 -30.24
C LEU A 140 2.12 3.87 -30.55
N GLY A 141 1.31 4.93 -30.64
CA GLY A 141 -0.10 4.84 -31.00
C GLY A 141 -0.32 4.21 -32.38
N GLU A 142 0.47 4.62 -33.39
CA GLU A 142 0.43 4.01 -34.72
C GLU A 142 0.72 2.50 -34.68
N ILE A 143 1.73 2.08 -33.92
CA ILE A 143 2.11 0.67 -33.81
C ILE A 143 1.07 -0.13 -33.01
N GLN A 144 0.51 0.46 -31.95
CA GLN A 144 -0.59 -0.15 -31.20
C GLN A 144 -1.76 -0.50 -32.11
N LEU A 145 -2.16 0.44 -32.97
CA LEU A 145 -3.20 0.22 -33.98
C LEU A 145 -2.82 -0.87 -34.98
N GLN A 146 -1.59 -0.86 -35.50
CA GLN A 146 -1.10 -1.88 -36.44
C GLN A 146 -1.10 -3.29 -35.84
N LEU A 147 -0.75 -3.42 -34.56
CA LEU A 147 -0.73 -4.69 -33.83
C LEU A 147 -2.09 -5.07 -33.24
N SER A 148 -3.15 -4.27 -33.48
CA SER A 148 -4.48 -4.45 -32.88
C SER A 148 -4.44 -4.51 -31.34
N LEU A 149 -3.52 -3.78 -30.72
CA LEU A 149 -3.43 -3.63 -29.27
C LEU A 149 -4.27 -2.44 -28.79
N PRO A 150 -4.73 -2.44 -27.54
CA PRO A 150 -5.37 -1.27 -26.94
C PRO A 150 -4.44 -0.06 -26.94
N GLU A 151 -4.95 1.12 -27.31
CA GLU A 151 -4.21 2.39 -27.33
C GLU A 151 -4.03 2.99 -25.92
N HIS A 152 -3.35 2.26 -25.05
CA HIS A 152 -3.11 2.68 -23.69
C HIS A 152 -1.83 3.52 -23.57
N LYS A 153 -1.92 4.62 -22.83
CA LYS A 153 -0.74 5.39 -22.41
C LYS A 153 0.07 4.59 -21.38
N LEU A 154 1.39 4.73 -21.46
CA LEU A 154 2.30 4.16 -20.47
C LEU A 154 2.17 4.87 -19.12
N VAL A 155 2.24 4.09 -18.05
CA VAL A 155 2.03 4.55 -16.67
C VAL A 155 3.38 4.69 -15.97
N GLN A 156 3.63 5.86 -15.37
CA GLN A 156 4.87 6.13 -14.64
C GLN A 156 4.79 5.56 -13.22
N ASP A 157 5.86 4.91 -12.77
CA ASP A 157 5.99 4.48 -11.38
C ASP A 157 6.22 5.67 -10.44
N VAL A 158 5.43 5.72 -9.38
CA VAL A 158 5.53 6.61 -8.23
C VAL A 158 6.05 5.80 -7.04
N SER A 159 7.30 6.02 -6.66
CA SER A 159 8.03 5.20 -5.68
C SER A 159 7.36 5.09 -4.29
N THR A 160 6.50 6.05 -3.93
CA THR A 160 5.78 6.05 -2.65
C THR A 160 4.61 5.08 -2.61
N ARG A 161 4.12 4.58 -3.75
CA ARG A 161 2.98 3.66 -3.84
C ARG A 161 3.27 2.53 -4.82
N TRP A 162 3.59 1.35 -4.30
CA TRP A 162 3.91 0.15 -5.08
C TRP A 162 2.83 -0.26 -6.08
N ILE A 163 1.57 0.15 -5.89
CA ILE A 163 0.49 -0.02 -6.87
C ILE A 163 0.90 0.55 -8.24
N SER A 164 1.53 1.74 -8.29
CA SER A 164 1.99 2.30 -9.58
C SER A 164 3.11 1.47 -10.19
N THR A 165 3.93 0.81 -9.37
CA THR A 165 4.96 -0.11 -9.85
C THR A 165 4.31 -1.30 -10.55
N TYR A 166 3.29 -1.89 -9.94
CA TYR A 166 2.54 -3.00 -10.53
C TYR A 166 1.87 -2.56 -11.85
N ILE A 167 1.13 -1.45 -11.84
CA ILE A 167 0.41 -0.96 -13.03
C ILE A 167 1.39 -0.62 -14.17
N MET A 168 2.53 0.00 -13.85
CA MET A 168 3.59 0.26 -14.84
C MET A 168 4.07 -1.04 -15.48
N LEU A 169 4.40 -2.05 -14.67
CA LEU A 169 4.89 -3.33 -15.18
C LEU A 169 3.81 -4.04 -16.01
N GLU A 170 2.59 -4.17 -15.49
CA GLU A 170 1.46 -4.79 -16.20
C GLU A 170 1.20 -4.12 -17.56
N ARG A 171 1.12 -2.78 -17.58
CA ARG A 171 0.96 -2.01 -18.82
C ARG A 171 2.13 -2.22 -19.78
N PHE A 172 3.35 -2.24 -19.25
CA PHE A 172 4.55 -2.44 -20.05
C PHE A 172 4.53 -3.81 -20.75
N TYR A 173 4.14 -4.88 -20.05
CA TYR A 173 4.08 -6.22 -20.66
C TYR A 173 2.93 -6.36 -21.64
N GLU A 174 1.77 -5.77 -21.36
CA GLU A 174 0.66 -5.72 -22.32
C GLU A 174 1.10 -5.06 -23.64
N GLN A 175 1.93 -4.02 -23.56
CA GLN A 175 2.38 -3.21 -24.68
C GLN A 175 3.78 -3.58 -25.17
N PHE A 176 4.33 -4.72 -24.74
CA PHE A 176 5.74 -5.06 -24.91
C PHE A 176 6.20 -5.03 -26.38
N GLU A 177 5.39 -5.62 -27.26
CA GLU A 177 5.68 -5.70 -28.69
C GLU A 177 5.62 -4.31 -29.36
N ALA A 178 4.60 -3.51 -29.04
CA ALA A 178 4.47 -2.15 -29.56
C ALA A 178 5.60 -1.24 -29.07
N ILE A 179 5.95 -1.32 -27.79
CA ILE A 179 7.05 -0.58 -27.17
C ILE A 179 8.37 -0.94 -27.86
N THR A 180 8.68 -2.24 -27.95
CA THR A 180 9.95 -2.71 -28.52
C THR A 180 10.08 -2.31 -29.99
N THR A 181 9.03 -2.50 -30.78
CA THR A 181 9.01 -2.09 -32.19
C THR A 181 9.18 -0.57 -32.33
N THR A 182 8.51 0.22 -31.48
CA THR A 182 8.65 1.67 -31.51
C THR A 182 10.07 2.12 -31.18
N LEU A 183 10.67 1.58 -30.11
CA LEU A 183 12.05 1.88 -29.71
C LEU A 183 13.05 1.55 -30.84
N CYS A 184 12.86 0.42 -31.52
CA CYS A 184 13.65 0.06 -32.69
C CYS A 184 13.52 1.07 -33.84
N LEU A 185 12.28 1.49 -34.17
CA LEU A 185 12.04 2.45 -35.24
C LEU A 185 12.55 3.87 -34.92
N VAL A 186 12.62 4.24 -33.65
CA VAL A 186 13.14 5.55 -33.23
C VAL A 186 14.63 5.53 -32.87
N ASN A 187 15.35 4.43 -33.14
CA ASN A 187 16.77 4.22 -32.84
C ASN A 187 17.11 4.36 -31.34
N GLN A 188 16.24 3.89 -30.45
CA GLN A 188 16.42 3.87 -28.98
C GLN A 188 16.61 2.43 -28.46
N ASN A 189 17.49 1.68 -29.11
CA ASN A 189 17.68 0.24 -28.88
C ASN A 189 18.29 -0.07 -27.50
N ASP A 190 18.97 0.88 -26.89
CA ASP A 190 19.55 0.80 -25.55
C ASP A 190 18.48 0.68 -24.45
N LEU A 191 17.28 1.19 -24.71
CA LEU A 191 16.13 1.11 -23.81
C LEU A 191 15.37 -0.24 -23.92
N CYS A 192 15.66 -1.07 -24.94
CA CYS A 192 14.98 -2.34 -25.11
C CYS A 192 15.32 -3.32 -23.97
N LEU A 193 14.30 -4.01 -23.46
CA LEU A 193 14.48 -5.14 -22.57
C LEU A 193 14.97 -6.34 -23.37
N LYS A 194 15.96 -7.08 -22.84
CA LYS A 194 16.38 -8.35 -23.43
C LYS A 194 15.19 -9.32 -23.32
N ALA A 195 14.85 -9.97 -24.42
CA ALA A 195 13.63 -10.77 -24.52
C ALA A 195 13.68 -12.00 -23.59
N ASP A 196 13.09 -11.87 -22.40
CA ASP A 196 12.66 -12.99 -21.57
C ASP A 196 11.34 -12.70 -20.84
N GLY A 197 10.39 -12.03 -21.50
CA GLY A 197 9.07 -11.66 -20.93
C GLY A 197 8.25 -12.79 -20.28
N LYS A 198 8.71 -14.05 -20.38
CA LYS A 198 8.13 -15.24 -19.72
C LYS A 198 8.45 -15.35 -18.22
N ASP A 199 9.57 -14.83 -17.70
CA ASP A 199 9.87 -14.99 -16.25
C ASP A 199 9.14 -13.94 -15.39
N ASN A 200 8.90 -12.76 -15.96
CA ASN A 200 8.23 -11.66 -15.27
C ASN A 200 6.71 -11.85 -15.11
N SER A 201 6.08 -12.73 -15.91
CA SER A 201 4.65 -13.03 -15.75
C SER A 201 4.34 -13.69 -14.40
N ARG A 202 5.27 -14.51 -13.88
CA ARG A 202 5.14 -15.14 -12.56
C ARG A 202 5.25 -14.11 -11.44
N ALA A 203 6.19 -13.17 -11.55
CA ALA A 203 6.35 -12.08 -10.60
C ALA A 203 5.06 -11.23 -10.54
N LEU A 204 4.48 -10.86 -11.70
CA LEU A 204 3.22 -10.13 -11.73
C LEU A 204 2.04 -10.92 -11.15
N GLN A 205 1.92 -12.21 -11.47
CA GLN A 205 0.87 -13.05 -10.87
C GLN A 205 0.97 -13.11 -9.34
N LEU A 206 2.18 -13.20 -8.81
CA LEU A 206 2.42 -13.17 -7.37
C LEU A 206 2.06 -11.80 -6.76
N LEU A 207 2.53 -10.71 -7.37
CA LEU A 207 2.27 -9.35 -6.90
C LEU A 207 0.79 -8.97 -6.99
N LYS A 208 0.03 -9.57 -7.91
CA LYS A 208 -1.42 -9.32 -8.06
C LYS A 208 -2.21 -9.60 -6.77
N GLN A 209 -1.85 -10.64 -6.01
CA GLN A 209 -2.50 -10.94 -4.73
C GLN A 209 -2.32 -9.81 -3.70
N PHE A 210 -1.16 -9.17 -3.70
CA PHE A 210 -0.90 -8.01 -2.86
C PHE A 210 -1.71 -6.80 -3.32
N LEU A 211 -1.93 -6.67 -4.63
CA LEU A 211 -2.64 -5.53 -5.22
C LEU A 211 -4.09 -5.59 -4.77
N GLU A 212 -4.72 -6.75 -4.97
CA GLU A 212 -6.09 -7.02 -4.52
C GLU A 212 -6.22 -6.78 -3.01
N ALA A 213 -5.26 -7.23 -2.19
CA ALA A 213 -5.27 -6.97 -0.75
C ALA A 213 -5.16 -5.47 -0.41
N THR A 214 -4.32 -4.73 -1.14
CA THR A 214 -4.14 -3.29 -0.92
C THR A 214 -5.37 -2.50 -1.36
N GLU A 215 -6.00 -2.86 -2.49
CA GLU A 215 -7.24 -2.23 -2.96
C GLU A 215 -8.40 -2.49 -1.98
N ASN A 216 -8.52 -3.71 -1.47
CA ASN A 216 -9.52 -4.09 -0.47
C ASN A 216 -9.38 -3.34 0.86
N ILE A 217 -8.19 -2.85 1.24
CA ILE A 217 -8.03 -2.08 2.48
C ILE A 217 -8.05 -0.56 2.28
N SER A 218 -7.90 -0.10 1.03
CA SER A 218 -7.83 1.33 0.69
C SER A 218 -9.20 2.00 0.56
N GLY A 219 -10.30 1.26 0.72
CA GLY A 219 -11.64 1.81 0.65
C GLY A 219 -11.97 2.76 1.81
N GLN A 220 -12.74 3.81 1.51
CA GLN A 220 -13.13 4.84 2.49
C GLN A 220 -14.60 4.73 2.95
N ALA A 221 -15.43 3.99 2.21
CA ALA A 221 -16.87 3.90 2.44
C ALA A 221 -17.30 2.69 3.28
N TYR A 222 -16.36 1.90 3.78
CA TYR A 222 -16.64 0.70 4.58
C TYR A 222 -15.59 0.46 5.65
N VAL A 223 -15.96 -0.35 6.65
CA VAL A 223 -15.05 -0.79 7.71
C VAL A 223 -14.03 -1.78 7.13
N SER A 224 -12.75 -1.38 7.11
CA SER A 224 -11.65 -2.14 6.51
C SER A 224 -10.85 -2.95 7.53
N ILE A 225 -10.78 -2.51 8.80
CA ILE A 225 -9.93 -3.10 9.84
C ILE A 225 -10.20 -4.59 10.12
N SER A 226 -11.44 -5.05 9.96
CA SER A 226 -11.79 -6.47 10.11
C SER A 226 -11.17 -7.37 9.04
N MET A 227 -10.76 -6.81 7.90
CA MET A 227 -10.12 -7.57 6.81
C MET A 227 -8.61 -7.73 6.99
N ILE A 228 -7.98 -7.02 7.92
CA ILE A 228 -6.52 -7.04 8.11
C ILE A 228 -6.02 -8.45 8.43
N VAL A 229 -6.64 -9.13 9.40
CA VAL A 229 -6.26 -10.50 9.79
C VAL A 229 -6.45 -11.50 8.65
N PRO A 230 -7.64 -11.62 8.01
CA PRO A 230 -7.82 -12.59 6.93
C PRO A 230 -6.92 -12.31 5.73
N LEU A 231 -6.76 -11.04 5.30
CA LEU A 231 -5.87 -10.70 4.20
C LEU A 231 -4.42 -11.07 4.52
N THR A 232 -3.96 -10.79 5.74
CA THR A 232 -2.62 -11.20 6.17
C THR A 232 -2.45 -12.71 6.06
N LYS A 233 -3.43 -13.50 6.54
CA LYS A 233 -3.35 -14.97 6.50
C LYS A 233 -3.37 -15.53 5.09
N ILE A 234 -4.21 -15.00 4.23
CA ILE A 234 -4.26 -15.39 2.82
C ILE A 234 -2.90 -15.14 2.17
N LEU A 235 -2.31 -13.96 2.35
CA LEU A 235 -1.00 -13.61 1.81
C LEU A 235 0.11 -14.50 2.38
N GLN A 236 0.16 -14.70 3.71
CA GLN A 236 1.15 -15.56 4.36
C GLN A 236 1.07 -17.01 3.88
N GLN A 237 -0.14 -17.58 3.79
CA GLN A 237 -0.36 -18.94 3.29
C GLN A 237 0.07 -19.08 1.82
N HIS A 238 -0.31 -18.11 0.99
CA HIS A 238 0.04 -18.08 -0.43
C HIS A 238 1.55 -18.01 -0.63
N CYS A 239 2.24 -17.05 0.00
CA CYS A 239 3.69 -16.90 -0.09
C CYS A 239 4.43 -18.10 0.50
N SER A 240 3.98 -18.65 1.63
CA SER A 240 4.56 -19.86 2.21
C SER A 240 4.42 -21.07 1.29
N SER A 241 3.27 -21.24 0.63
CA SER A 241 3.07 -22.34 -0.33
C SER A 241 3.98 -22.21 -1.54
N LEU A 242 4.09 -21.02 -2.11
CA LEU A 242 4.96 -20.77 -3.26
C LEU A 242 6.44 -20.91 -2.89
N TYR A 243 6.82 -20.44 -1.70
CA TYR A 243 8.18 -20.58 -1.21
C TYR A 243 8.58 -22.04 -1.04
N ARG A 244 7.67 -22.89 -0.53
CA ARG A 244 7.92 -24.34 -0.43
C ARG A 244 8.05 -25.00 -1.81
N ALA A 245 7.28 -24.55 -2.79
CA ALA A 245 7.31 -25.09 -4.15
C ALA A 245 8.59 -24.67 -4.90
N ASN A 246 9.10 -23.46 -4.66
CA ASN A 246 10.32 -22.96 -5.27
C ASN A 246 11.16 -22.10 -4.30
N PRO A 247 11.94 -22.73 -3.39
CA PRO A 247 12.71 -22.00 -2.38
C PRO A 247 13.83 -21.12 -2.95
N SER A 248 14.26 -21.35 -4.19
CA SER A 248 15.29 -20.53 -4.85
C SER A 248 14.74 -19.21 -5.40
N SER A 249 13.42 -19.01 -5.43
CA SER A 249 12.83 -17.73 -5.83
C SER A 249 13.14 -16.65 -4.80
N VAL A 250 13.99 -15.69 -5.18
CA VAL A 250 14.38 -14.55 -4.33
C VAL A 250 13.17 -13.70 -3.96
N LEU A 251 12.35 -13.31 -4.96
CA LEU A 251 11.10 -12.58 -4.72
C LEU A 251 10.18 -13.28 -3.72
N THR A 252 9.91 -14.57 -3.91
CA THR A 252 8.96 -15.31 -3.05
C THR A 252 9.50 -15.46 -1.63
N GLY A 253 10.80 -15.78 -1.48
CA GLY A 253 11.45 -15.87 -0.18
C GLY A 253 11.45 -14.53 0.57
N SER A 254 11.73 -13.44 -0.14
CA SER A 254 11.71 -12.08 0.40
C SER A 254 10.31 -11.65 0.83
N LEU A 255 9.30 -11.86 -0.01
CA LEU A 255 7.90 -11.54 0.32
C LEU A 255 7.43 -12.34 1.54
N ASN A 256 7.75 -13.64 1.60
CA ASN A 256 7.40 -14.47 2.74
C ASN A 256 8.08 -13.99 4.03
N SER A 257 9.37 -13.64 3.97
CA SER A 257 10.11 -13.13 5.14
C SER A 257 9.56 -11.78 5.62
N GLU A 258 9.42 -10.80 4.72
CA GLU A 258 8.93 -9.46 5.03
C GLU A 258 7.48 -9.48 5.56
N LEU A 259 6.60 -10.29 4.96
CA LEU A 259 5.22 -10.47 5.45
C LEU A 259 5.20 -11.06 6.85
N ASN A 260 5.95 -12.13 7.09
CA ASN A 260 5.96 -12.78 8.40
C ASN A 260 6.53 -11.82 9.45
N ASN A 261 7.67 -11.17 9.20
CA ASN A 261 8.31 -10.26 10.15
C ASN A 261 7.43 -9.06 10.53
N ARG A 262 6.71 -8.46 9.56
CA ARG A 262 5.89 -7.27 9.81
C ARG A 262 4.54 -7.58 10.43
N PHE A 263 3.98 -8.76 10.14
CA PHE A 263 2.63 -9.13 10.58
C PHE A 263 2.60 -10.28 11.59
N THR A 264 3.72 -10.64 12.21
CA THR A 264 3.83 -11.74 13.20
C THR A 264 2.72 -11.72 14.25
N SER A 265 2.42 -10.53 14.79
CA SER A 265 1.51 -10.36 15.93
C SER A 265 0.17 -9.73 15.54
N ILE A 266 -0.20 -9.72 14.26
CA ILE A 266 -1.42 -9.02 13.83
C ILE A 266 -2.69 -9.67 14.38
N GLU A 267 -2.65 -10.98 14.64
CA GLU A 267 -3.76 -11.76 15.20
C GLU A 267 -3.91 -11.58 16.71
N THR A 268 -2.81 -11.30 17.41
CA THR A 268 -2.80 -11.11 18.86
C THR A 268 -3.03 -9.65 19.23
N HIS A 269 -2.90 -8.73 18.26
CA HIS A 269 -3.22 -7.33 18.46
C HIS A 269 -4.74 -7.15 18.68
N TYR A 270 -5.10 -6.67 19.87
CA TYR A 270 -6.49 -6.63 20.35
C TYR A 270 -7.48 -6.00 19.35
N VAL A 271 -7.13 -4.84 18.76
CA VAL A 271 -8.05 -4.10 17.89
C VAL A 271 -8.35 -4.88 16.61
N THR A 272 -7.35 -5.47 15.98
CA THR A 272 -7.50 -6.22 14.73
C THR A 272 -8.20 -7.55 14.98
N ALA A 273 -7.85 -8.25 16.07
CA ALA A 273 -8.49 -9.50 16.47
C ALA A 273 -9.99 -9.32 16.76
N VAL A 274 -10.34 -8.36 17.62
CA VAL A 274 -11.73 -8.10 17.99
C VAL A 274 -12.53 -7.61 16.79
N SER A 275 -11.96 -6.70 15.97
CA SER A 275 -12.64 -6.22 14.76
C SER A 275 -12.94 -7.35 13.78
N THR A 276 -12.00 -8.29 13.61
CA THR A 276 -12.17 -9.47 12.75
C THR A 276 -13.27 -10.39 13.30
N LEU A 277 -13.24 -10.68 14.61
CA LEU A 277 -14.22 -11.55 15.27
C LEU A 277 -15.65 -11.00 15.22
N LEU A 278 -15.79 -9.68 15.35
CA LEU A 278 -17.09 -9.01 15.35
C LEU A 278 -17.71 -8.92 13.94
N ASP A 279 -16.94 -9.09 12.87
CA ASP A 279 -17.44 -8.96 11.49
C ASP A 279 -18.26 -10.20 11.06
N PRO A 280 -19.59 -10.07 10.87
CA PRO A 280 -20.42 -11.19 10.46
C PRO A 280 -20.08 -11.76 9.08
N ARG A 281 -19.46 -10.95 8.20
CA ARG A 281 -19.05 -11.37 6.85
C ARG A 281 -17.98 -12.48 6.92
N LEU A 282 -17.14 -12.43 7.96
CA LEU A 282 -16.01 -13.34 8.14
C LEU A 282 -16.39 -14.62 8.89
N LYS A 283 -17.49 -14.62 9.64
CA LYS A 283 -17.99 -15.79 10.39
C LYS A 283 -18.37 -16.98 9.50
N LYS A 284 -18.63 -16.74 8.21
CA LYS A 284 -18.97 -17.78 7.22
C LYS A 284 -17.73 -18.35 6.52
N ILE A 285 -16.53 -17.83 6.78
CA ILE A 285 -15.30 -18.27 6.13
C ILE A 285 -14.70 -19.42 6.96
N PRO A 286 -14.65 -20.67 6.43
CA PRO A 286 -14.26 -21.86 7.21
C PRO A 286 -12.85 -21.80 7.83
N SER A 287 -11.95 -20.99 7.27
CA SER A 287 -10.53 -20.91 7.62
C SER A 287 -10.22 -20.09 8.89
N LEU A 288 -11.13 -19.27 9.40
CA LEU A 288 -10.93 -18.50 10.64
C LEU A 288 -11.49 -19.20 11.89
N THR A 289 -12.33 -20.22 11.70
CA THR A 289 -13.10 -20.90 12.77
C THR A 289 -12.37 -22.04 13.49
N ARG A 290 -11.05 -22.23 13.31
CA ARG A 290 -10.33 -23.31 14.00
C ARG A 290 -9.01 -22.86 14.59
N GLN A 291 -9.08 -22.22 15.76
CA GLN A 291 -8.23 -22.56 16.90
C GLN A 291 -9.04 -22.32 18.18
N PRO A 292 -9.42 -23.36 18.94
CA PRO A 292 -9.97 -23.15 20.27
C PRO A 292 -8.89 -22.47 21.11
N LEU A 293 -9.26 -21.37 21.77
CA LEU A 293 -8.48 -20.77 22.85
C LEU A 293 -8.14 -21.90 23.83
N ALA A 294 -6.89 -22.32 23.85
CA ALA A 294 -6.38 -23.17 24.91
C ALA A 294 -6.46 -22.35 26.20
N THR A 295 -7.47 -22.65 27.01
CA THR A 295 -7.53 -22.27 28.41
C THR A 295 -6.27 -22.76 29.13
N GLN A 296 -5.48 -21.84 29.66
CA GLN A 296 -4.70 -22.04 30.88
C GLN A 296 -5.27 -21.14 31.95
#